data_AF-A0A9D9Q771-F1
#
_entry.id   AF-A0A9D9Q771-F1
#
_cell.length_a   1.000
_cell.length_b   1.000
_cell.length_c   1.000
_cell.angle_alpha   90.00
_cell.angle_beta   90.00
_cell.angle_gamma   90.00
#
_symmetry.space_group_name_H-M   'P 1'
#
loop_
_entity.id
_entity.type
_entity.pdbx_description
1 polymer ?
#
loop_
_entity_poly.entity_id
_entity_poly.type
_entity_poly.pdbx_seq_one_letter_code
_entity_poly.pdbx_strand_id
1 'polypeptide(L)'
;MKKQLPYSTPSGYFDSLPSRLTEIPSRRSRFNLVPYLALAVSFALLVMLGNFILTKSTASQPASDEEIIEYLIDSGMTLAQLEDAVIIND
;
A
#
# COMPACT_ATOMS: atom_id res chain seq x y z
N MET A 1 -53.76 -5.72 3.96
CA MET A 1 -54.04 -4.49 4.73
C MET A 1 -53.50 -3.29 3.96
N LYS A 2 -54.30 -2.23 3.74
CA LYS A 2 -53.83 -1.00 3.06
C LYS A 2 -53.02 -0.16 4.06
N LYS A 3 -51.76 0.13 3.72
CA LYS A 3 -50.88 1.01 4.50
C LYS A 3 -51.40 2.44 4.40
N GLN A 4 -51.99 2.97 5.47
CA GLN A 4 -52.40 4.37 5.54
C GLN A 4 -51.22 5.22 5.99
N LEU A 5 -50.94 6.31 5.25
CA LEU A 5 -49.90 7.26 5.60
C LEU A 5 -50.46 8.25 6.64
N PRO A 6 -49.87 8.36 7.84
CA PRO A 6 -50.42 9.20 8.93
C PRO A 6 -50.31 10.71 8.69
N TYR A 7 -49.65 11.12 7.60
CA TYR A 7 -49.46 12.52 7.26
C TYR A 7 -49.73 12.70 5.77
N SER A 8 -50.55 13.70 5.43
CA SER A 8 -50.82 14.11 4.05
C SER A 8 -50.35 15.54 3.89
N THR A 9 -49.56 15.80 2.85
CA THR A 9 -49.11 17.16 2.52
C THR A 9 -50.23 17.90 1.79
N PRO A 10 -50.40 19.22 2.01
CA PRO A 10 -51.30 20.04 1.21
C PRO A 10 -50.95 20.00 -0.28
N SER A 11 -51.96 20.20 -1.14
CA SER A 11 -51.75 20.32 -2.58
C SER A 11 -50.79 21.48 -2.88
N GLY A 12 -49.78 21.22 -3.71
CA GLY A 12 -48.80 22.20 -4.14
C GLY A 12 -47.65 22.50 -3.16
N TYR A 13 -47.56 21.78 -2.03
CA TYR A 13 -46.44 21.89 -1.09
C TYR A 13 -45.08 21.70 -1.78
N PHE A 14 -45.00 20.80 -2.76
CA PHE A 14 -43.77 20.47 -3.47
C PHE A 14 -43.54 21.34 -4.73
N ASP A 15 -44.49 22.18 -5.14
CA ASP A 15 -44.38 22.95 -6.40
C ASP A 15 -43.27 24.02 -6.33
N SER A 16 -42.98 24.50 -5.13
CA SER A 16 -41.93 25.50 -4.89
C SER A 16 -40.53 24.90 -4.65
N LEU A 17 -40.43 23.58 -4.44
CA LEU A 17 -39.14 22.92 -4.17
C LEU A 17 -38.14 23.02 -5.31
N PRO A 18 -38.51 22.81 -6.59
CA PRO A 18 -37.55 22.91 -7.70
C PRO A 18 -36.87 24.29 -7.73
N SER A 19 -37.65 25.36 -7.53
CA SER A 19 -37.13 26.72 -7.48
C SER A 19 -36.12 26.89 -6.34
N ARG A 20 -36.43 26.39 -5.14
CA ARG A 20 -35.54 26.45 -3.97
C ARG A 20 -34.29 25.59 -4.12
N LEU A 21 -34.38 24.45 -4.80
CA LEU A 21 -33.21 23.59 -5.08
C LEU A 21 -32.24 24.28 -6.05
N THR A 22 -32.76 25.06 -7.00
CA THR A 22 -31.93 25.78 -7.99
C THR A 22 -31.20 26.97 -7.38
N GLU A 23 -31.74 27.54 -6.30
CA GLU A 23 -31.11 28.62 -5.54
C GLU A 23 -29.96 28.14 -4.65
N ILE A 24 -29.83 26.84 -4.38
CA ILE A 24 -28.74 26.32 -3.56
C ILE A 24 -27.44 26.42 -4.38
N PRO A 25 -26.48 27.29 -3.99
CA PRO A 25 -25.22 27.35 -4.68
C PRO A 25 -24.53 26.00 -4.50
N SER A 26 -24.22 25.33 -5.60
CA SER A 26 -23.37 24.14 -5.59
C SER A 26 -22.01 24.54 -5.00
N ARG A 27 -21.84 24.28 -3.70
CA ARG A 27 -20.61 24.54 -2.95
C ARG A 27 -19.56 23.58 -3.49
N ARG A 28 -18.88 24.00 -4.55
CA ARG A 28 -17.75 23.29 -5.14
C ARG A 28 -16.69 23.22 -4.06
N SER A 29 -16.57 22.06 -3.43
CA SER A 29 -15.56 21.85 -2.40
C SER A 29 -14.21 22.02 -3.05
N ARG A 30 -13.55 23.15 -2.76
CA ARG A 30 -12.15 23.37 -3.06
C ARG A 30 -11.37 22.66 -1.96
N PHE A 31 -11.36 21.32 -2.01
CA PHE A 31 -10.45 20.58 -1.15
C PHE A 31 -9.03 20.99 -1.54
N ASN A 32 -8.47 21.93 -0.78
CA ASN A 32 -7.08 22.34 -0.93
C ASN A 32 -6.27 21.18 -0.35
N LEU A 33 -5.87 20.25 -1.22
CA LEU A 33 -5.02 19.11 -0.86
C LEU A 33 -3.55 19.52 -0.66
N VAL A 34 -3.20 20.76 -1.02
CA VAL A 34 -1.87 21.37 -0.86
C VAL A 34 -1.27 21.17 0.54
N PRO A 35 -1.95 21.46 1.66
CA PRO A 35 -1.39 21.23 3.01
C PRO A 35 -1.12 19.75 3.35
N TYR A 36 -1.73 18.80 2.66
CA TYR A 36 -1.52 17.36 2.90
C TYR A 36 -0.27 16.82 2.20
N LEU A 37 0.26 17.54 1.21
CA LEU A 37 1.47 17.16 0.50
C LEU A 37 2.68 17.10 1.44
N ALA A 38 2.82 18.07 2.34
CA ALA A 38 3.91 18.10 3.31
C ALA A 38 3.88 16.87 4.25
N LEU A 39 2.67 16.45 4.65
CA LEU A 39 2.46 15.27 5.48
C LEU A 39 2.75 13.97 4.72
N ALA A 40 2.38 13.91 3.44
CA ALA A 40 2.71 12.76 2.60
C ALA A 40 4.22 12.58 2.42
N VAL A 41 4.96 13.68 2.23
CA VAL A 41 6.42 13.66 2.09
C VAL A 41 7.09 13.24 3.40
N SER A 42 6.65 13.76 4.55
CA SER A 42 7.23 13.35 5.84
C SER A 42 6.93 11.88 6.16
N PHE A 43 5.72 11.42 5.87
CA PHE A 43 5.34 10.01 6.03
C PHE A 43 6.18 9.10 5.11
N ALA A 44 6.33 9.46 3.84
CA ALA A 44 7.14 8.70 2.89
C ALA A 44 8.62 8.61 3.33
N LEU A 45 9.18 9.71 3.86
CA LEU A 45 10.54 9.70 4.41
C LEU A 45 10.67 8.79 5.63
N LEU A 46 9.71 8.80 6.55
CA LEU A 46 9.71 7.90 7.72
C LEU A 46 9.64 6.43 7.30
N VAL A 47 8.74 6.09 6.36
CA VAL A 47 8.59 4.71 5.86
C VAL A 47 9.85 4.27 5.12
N MET A 48 10.43 5.13 4.28
CA MET A 48 11.65 4.82 3.53
C MET A 48 12.85 4.62 4.45
N LEU A 49 13.02 5.48 5.45
CA LEU A 49 14.12 5.39 6.41
C LEU A 49 13.97 4.17 7.33
N GLY A 50 12.75 3.89 7.79
CA GLY A 50 12.43 2.70 8.58
C GLY A 50 12.72 1.42 7.79
N ASN A 51 12.18 1.32 6.58
CA ASN A 51 12.37 0.13 5.73
C ASN A 51 13.84 -0.09 5.35
N PHE A 52 14.60 0.99 5.13
CA PHE A 52 16.03 0.91 4.82
C PHE A 52 16.86 0.34 5.98
N ILE A 53 16.56 0.74 7.22
CA ILE A 53 17.24 0.21 8.42
C ILE A 53 16.89 -1.28 8.60
N LEU A 54 15.62 -1.64 8.42
CA LEU A 54 15.16 -3.04 8.49
C LEU A 54 15.77 -3.92 7.39
N THR A 55 15.85 -3.42 6.16
CA THR A 55 16.43 -4.15 5.03
C THR A 55 17.95 -4.31 5.18
N LYS A 56 18.65 -3.33 5.77
CA LYS A 56 20.09 -3.47 6.07
C LYS A 56 20.37 -4.49 7.18
N SER A 57 19.49 -4.59 8.17
CA SER A 57 19.62 -5.59 9.24
C SER A 57 19.21 -7.00 8.79
N THR A 58 18.46 -7.13 7.70
CA THR A 58 18.04 -8.42 7.11
C THR A 58 18.77 -8.75 5.82
N ALA A 59 19.69 -7.89 5.38
CA ALA A 59 20.76 -8.27 4.47
C ALA A 59 21.69 -9.22 5.24
N SER A 60 21.21 -10.44 5.50
CA SER A 60 22.05 -11.62 5.60
C SER A 60 23.06 -11.48 4.49
N GLN A 61 24.34 -11.31 4.86
CA GLN A 61 25.42 -11.35 3.90
C GLN A 61 25.14 -12.55 3.00
N PRO A 62 25.05 -12.38 1.67
CA PRO A 62 25.10 -13.55 0.80
C PRO A 62 26.36 -14.27 1.22
N ALA A 63 26.21 -15.49 1.75
CA ALA A 63 27.32 -16.30 2.23
C ALA A 63 28.37 -16.27 1.12
N SER A 64 29.59 -15.85 1.46
CA SER A 64 30.63 -15.75 0.45
C SER A 64 30.85 -17.14 -0.14
N ASP A 65 31.24 -17.21 -1.41
CA ASP A 65 31.43 -18.50 -2.08
C ASP A 65 32.37 -19.41 -1.26
N GLU A 66 33.33 -18.82 -0.52
CA GLU A 66 34.20 -19.56 0.39
C GLU A 66 33.48 -20.18 1.59
N GLU A 67 32.51 -19.49 2.20
CA GLU A 67 31.72 -20.00 3.33
C GLU A 67 30.77 -21.13 2.89
N ILE A 68 30.21 -21.02 1.68
CA ILE A 68 29.41 -22.08 1.06
C ILE A 68 30.27 -23.32 0.79
N ILE A 69 31.47 -23.13 0.24
CA ILE A 69 32.42 -24.23 -0.01
C ILE A 69 32.84 -24.89 1.31
N GLU A 70 33.14 -24.12 2.35
CA GLU A 70 33.53 -24.63 3.66
C GLU A 70 32.40 -25.45 4.32
N TYR A 71 31.16 -24.97 4.25
CA TYR A 71 29.98 -25.70 4.74
C TYR A 71 29.75 -27.03 3.98
N LEU A 72 29.94 -27.04 2.67
CA LEU A 72 29.74 -28.24 1.84
C LEU A 72 30.84 -29.29 2.08
N ILE A 73 32.07 -28.86 2.34
CA ILE A 73 33.18 -29.74 2.73
C ILE A 73 32.94 -30.34 4.12
N ASP A 74 32.51 -29.51 5.10
CA ASP A 74 32.19 -29.98 6.46
C ASP A 74 30.97 -30.94 6.47
N SER A 75 30.02 -30.73 5.55
CA SER A 75 28.88 -31.63 5.32
C SER A 75 29.25 -32.96 4.65
N GLY A 76 30.55 -33.23 4.41
CA GLY A 76 31.06 -34.51 3.91
C GLY A 76 31.16 -34.63 2.39
N MET A 77 31.02 -33.52 1.65
CA MET A 77 31.20 -33.51 0.20
C MET A 77 32.69 -33.29 -0.14
N THR A 78 33.28 -34.17 -0.95
CA THR A 78 34.69 -34.03 -1.34
C THR A 78 34.85 -32.96 -2.42
N LEU A 79 35.96 -32.19 -2.41
CA LEU A 79 36.24 -31.11 -3.37
C LEU A 79 36.06 -31.53 -4.85
N ALA A 80 36.36 -32.79 -5.17
CA ALA A 80 36.20 -33.36 -6.51
C ALA A 80 34.74 -33.48 -6.97
N GLN A 81 33.78 -33.64 -6.06
CA GLN A 81 32.35 -33.65 -6.39
C GLN A 81 31.77 -32.25 -6.54
N LEU A 82 32.41 -31.25 -5.93
CA LEU A 82 32.00 -29.85 -6.03
C LEU A 82 32.38 -29.25 -7.39
N GLU A 83 33.56 -29.60 -7.92
CA GLU A 83 34.01 -29.19 -9.25
C GLU A 83 33.10 -29.74 -10.36
N ASP A 84 32.68 -31.00 -10.26
CA ASP A 84 31.76 -31.62 -11.23
C ASP A 84 30.36 -30.99 -11.17
N ALA A 85 29.86 -30.64 -9.99
CA ALA A 85 28.56 -30.00 -9.82
C ALA A 85 28.52 -28.55 -10.35
N VAL A 86 29.62 -27.81 -10.28
CA VAL A 86 29.74 -26.45 -10.81
C VAL A 86 29.87 -26.46 -12.35
N ILE A 87 30.57 -27.44 -12.92
CA ILE A 87 30.77 -27.56 -14.38
C ILE A 87 29.48 -27.95 -15.12
N ILE A 88 28.50 -28.60 -14.47
CA ILE A 88 27.22 -28.99 -15.11
C ILE A 88 26.27 -27.79 -15.36
N ASN A 89 26.52 -26.62 -14.75
CA ASN A 89 25.61 -25.47 -14.82
C ASN A 89 26.10 -24.32 -15.73
N ASP A 90 27.05 -24.61 -16.62
CA ASP A 90 27.50 -23.78 -17.75
C ASP A 90 27.19 -24.51 -19.08
#